data_AF-A0A0D7F396-F1
#
_entry.id   AF-A0A0D7F396-F1
#
_cell.length_a   1.000
_cell.length_b   1.000
_cell.length_c   1.000
_cell.angle_alpha   90.00
_cell.angle_beta   90.00
_cell.angle_gamma   90.00
#
_symmetry.space_group_name_H-M   'P 1'
#
loop_
_entity.id
_entity.type
_entity.pdbx_description
1 polymer ?
#
loop_
_entity_poly.entity_id
_entity_poly.type
_entity_poly.pdbx_seq_one_letter_code
_entity_poly.pdbx_strand_id
1 'polypeptide(L)' 'MFDADSVAIHQFNFTRWLRRLDIELDQITGGIGLTRNDFADWRYAVAFTNGIAPRQAAIDMLAEDHNGHGYLRHADIDII' A
#
# COMPACT_ATOMS: atom_id res chain seq x y z
N MET A 1 19.88 17.59 -12.61
CA MET A 1 19.79 16.45 -13.55
C MET A 1 19.82 15.20 -12.70
N PHE A 2 18.75 14.40 -12.69
CA PHE A 2 18.79 13.10 -12.03
C PHE A 2 19.62 12.17 -12.91
N ASP A 3 20.61 11.52 -12.32
CA ASP A 3 21.38 10.46 -12.96
C ASP A 3 20.44 9.28 -13.31
N ALA A 4 20.64 8.65 -14.46
CA ALA A 4 19.86 7.49 -14.92
C ALA A 4 19.90 6.35 -13.90
N ASP A 5 21.03 6.17 -13.21
CA ASP A 5 21.20 5.15 -12.17
C ASP A 5 20.33 5.46 -10.94
N SER A 6 20.19 6.73 -10.58
CA SER A 6 19.31 7.16 -9.47
C SER A 6 17.84 6.93 -9.79
N VAL A 7 17.43 7.15 -11.05
CA VAL A 7 16.06 6.87 -11.50
C VAL A 7 15.76 5.37 -11.47
N ALA A 8 16.69 4.54 -11.96
CA ALA A 8 16.52 3.09 -11.98
C ALA A 8 16.40 2.51 -10.55
N ILE A 9 17.26 2.96 -9.62
CA ILE A 9 17.19 2.55 -8.20
C ILE A 9 15.86 2.97 -7.58
N HIS A 10 15.39 4.20 -7.85
CA HIS A 10 14.12 4.69 -7.32
C HIS A 10 12.94 3.84 -7.83
N GLN A 11 12.90 3.54 -9.12
CA GLN A 11 11.88 2.67 -9.71
C GLN A 11 11.92 1.24 -9.15
N PHE A 12 13.12 0.69 -8.95
CA PHE A 12 13.29 -0.63 -8.34
C PHE A 12 12.75 -0.65 -6.90
N ASN A 13 13.11 0.35 -6.09
CA ASN A 13 12.64 0.48 -4.71
C ASN A 13 11.11 0.67 -4.65
N PHE A 14 10.55 1.48 -5.55
CA PHE A 14 9.11 1.66 -5.65
C PHE A 14 8.40 0.34 -6.00
N THR A 15 8.91 -0.41 -6.97
CA THR A 15 8.35 -1.72 -7.34
C THR A 15 8.41 -2.73 -6.19
N ARG A 16 9.50 -2.72 -5.41
CA ARG A 16 9.63 -3.57 -4.21
C ARG A 16 8.65 -3.14 -3.12
N TRP A 17 8.47 -1.84 -2.93
CA TRP A 17 7.50 -1.28 -1.98
C TRP A 17 6.07 -1.68 -2.35
N LEU A 18 5.69 -1.57 -3.63
CA LEU A 18 4.39 -2.00 -4.14
C LEU A 18 4.11 -3.50 -3.91
N ARG A 19 5.13 -4.36 -4.13
CA ARG A 19 4.98 -5.79 -3.81
C ARG A 19 4.77 -6.04 -2.32
N ARG A 20 5.43 -5.26 -1.45
CA ARG A 20 5.21 -5.39 -0.02
C ARG A 20 3.83 -4.88 0.39
N LEU A 21 3.33 -3.81 -0.24
CA LEU A 21 1.98 -3.31 -0.04
C LEU A 21 0.94 -4.40 -0.31
N ASP A 22 1.04 -5.11 -1.45
CA ASP A 22 0.12 -6.21 -1.77
C ASP A 22 0.13 -7.32 -0.70
N ILE A 23 1.31 -7.65 -0.17
CA ILE A 23 1.44 -8.65 0.91
C ILE A 23 0.75 -8.18 2.19
N GLU A 24 0.89 -6.90 2.56
CA GLU A 24 0.23 -6.35 3.75
C GLU A 24 -1.29 -6.30 3.58
N LEU A 25 -1.78 -5.99 2.37
CA LEU A 25 -3.20 -6.03 2.05
C LEU A 25 -3.77 -7.44 2.19
N ASP A 26 -3.10 -8.44 1.61
CA ASP A 26 -3.51 -9.83 1.73
C ASP A 26 -3.52 -10.29 3.20
N GLN A 27 -2.53 -9.90 3.99
CA GLN A 27 -2.49 -10.21 5.43
C GLN A 27 -3.64 -9.57 6.23
N ILE A 28 -3.93 -8.27 6.00
CA ILE A 28 -4.99 -7.56 6.72
C ILE A 28 -6.37 -8.09 6.31
N THR A 29 -6.55 -8.41 5.03
CA THR A 29 -7.83 -8.86 4.47
C THR A 29 -8.09 -10.36 4.69
N GLY A 30 -7.20 -11.06 5.39
CA GLY A 30 -7.37 -12.46 5.76
C GLY A 30 -7.04 -13.46 4.64
N GLY A 31 -6.19 -13.08 3.69
CA GLY A 31 -5.69 -13.97 2.64
C GLY A 31 -6.66 -14.18 1.48
N ILE A 32 -7.62 -13.27 1.28
CA ILE A 32 -8.65 -13.40 0.23
C ILE A 32 -8.15 -12.97 -1.15
N GLY A 33 -6.88 -12.58 -1.27
CA GLY A 33 -6.25 -12.22 -2.54
C GLY A 33 -6.53 -10.79 -3.01
N LEU A 34 -6.94 -9.88 -2.11
CA LEU A 34 -7.03 -8.46 -2.45
C LEU A 34 -5.63 -7.86 -2.63
N THR A 35 -5.48 -7.06 -3.68
CA THR A 35 -4.24 -6.40 -4.09
C THR A 35 -4.46 -4.92 -4.28
N ARG A 36 -3.39 -4.13 -4.49
CA ARG A 36 -3.54 -2.71 -4.82
C ARG A 36 -4.39 -2.43 -6.06
N ASN A 37 -4.55 -3.40 -6.98
CA ASN A 37 -5.32 -3.19 -8.20
C ASN A 37 -6.84 -3.16 -7.94
N ASP A 38 -7.28 -3.69 -6.80
CA ASP A 38 -8.67 -3.66 -6.36
C ASP A 38 -9.06 -2.28 -5.79
N PHE A 39 -8.08 -1.39 -5.61
CA PHE A 39 -8.23 -0.06 -5.05
C PHE A 39 -7.69 0.96 -6.06
N ALA A 40 -8.58 1.39 -6.95
CA ALA A 40 -8.24 2.36 -7.98
C ALA A 40 -7.77 3.69 -7.36
N ASP A 41 -6.78 4.32 -7.98
CA ASP A 41 -6.39 5.71 -7.75
C ASP A 41 -5.87 6.10 -6.36
N TRP A 42 -5.50 5.13 -5.51
CA TRP A 42 -4.78 5.48 -4.29
C TRP A 42 -3.39 6.06 -4.62
N ARG A 43 -2.93 7.06 -3.85
CA ARG A 43 -1.75 7.89 -4.18
C ARG A 43 -0.42 7.18 -3.91
N TYR A 44 -0.17 6.01 -4.49
CA TYR A 44 0.98 5.13 -4.22
C TYR A 44 2.34 5.84 -4.34
N ALA A 45 2.54 6.59 -5.43
CA ALA A 45 3.80 7.28 -5.67
C ALA A 45 4.07 8.37 -4.62
N VAL A 46 3.02 9.05 -4.17
CA VAL A 46 3.11 10.07 -3.11
C VAL A 46 3.41 9.41 -1.78
N ALA A 47 2.70 8.34 -1.42
CA ALA A 47 2.94 7.59 -0.19
C ALA A 47 4.38 7.07 -0.10
N PHE A 48 4.89 6.49 -1.19
CA PHE A 48 6.28 6.04 -1.28
C PHE A 48 7.28 7.19 -1.13
N THR A 49 7.06 8.30 -1.83
CA THR A 49 7.95 9.48 -1.77
C THR A 49 7.95 10.11 -0.38
N ASN A 50 6.82 10.07 0.32
CA ASN A 50 6.68 10.54 1.71
C ASN A 50 7.25 9.54 2.73
N GLY A 51 7.76 8.38 2.30
CA GLY A 51 8.35 7.39 3.19
C GLY A 51 7.33 6.60 4.01
N ILE A 52 6.06 6.55 3.58
CA ILE A 52 5.02 5.77 4.27
C ILE A 52 5.36 4.28 4.16
N ALA A 53 5.34 3.59 5.30
CA ALA A 53 5.60 2.15 5.35
C ALA A 53 4.48 1.39 4.59
N PRO A 54 4.78 0.29 3.87
CA PRO A 54 3.78 -0.45 3.12
C PRO A 54 2.55 -0.87 3.94
N ARG A 55 2.75 -1.28 5.20
CA ARG A 55 1.65 -1.64 6.09
C ARG A 55 0.75 -0.45 6.42
N GLN A 56 1.32 0.71 6.69
CA GLN A 56 0.55 1.92 6.96
C GLN A 56 -0.21 2.34 5.70
N ALA A 57 0.43 2.29 4.53
CA ALA A 57 -0.23 2.55 3.26
C ALA A 57 -1.40 1.58 2.98
N ALA A 58 -1.27 0.29 3.33
CA ALA A 58 -2.36 -0.67 3.23
C ALA A 58 -3.54 -0.29 4.15
N ILE A 59 -3.25 0.13 5.39
CA ILE A 59 -4.25 0.60 6.35
C ILE A 59 -4.94 1.85 5.83
N ASP A 60 -4.18 2.86 5.40
CA ASP A 60 -4.72 4.11 4.87
C ASP A 60 -5.60 3.85 3.64
N MET A 61 -5.18 2.96 2.74
CA MET A 61 -5.96 2.58 1.57
C MET A 61 -7.27 1.88 1.94
N LEU A 62 -7.23 0.94 2.89
CA LEU A 62 -8.44 0.28 3.40
C LEU A 62 -9.32 1.25 4.21
N ALA A 63 -8.74 2.29 4.83
CA ALA A 63 -9.47 3.30 5.57
C ALA A 63 -10.20 4.29 4.64
N GLU A 64 -9.69 4.49 3.43
CA GLU A 64 -10.35 5.34 2.42
C GLU A 64 -11.45 4.59 1.64
N ASP A 65 -11.42 3.25 1.62
CA ASP A 65 -12.41 2.42 0.92
C ASP A 65 -13.57 1.96 1.83
N HIS A 66 -14.79 1.96 1.28
CA HIS A 66 -16.00 1.58 2.02
C HIS A 66 -15.98 0.12 2.49
N ASN A 67 -15.49 -0.81 1.66
CA ASN A 67 -15.37 -2.22 2.03
C ASN A 67 -14.13 -2.46 2.89
N GLY A 68 -13.09 -1.65 2.71
CA GLY A 68 -11.85 -1.66 3.47
C GLY A 68 -12.04 -1.56 4.99
N HIS A 69 -13.02 -0.78 5.46
CA HIS A 69 -13.35 -0.65 6.89
C HIS A 69 -13.73 -1.98 7.55
N GLY A 70 -14.41 -2.85 6.81
CA GLY A 70 -14.80 -4.17 7.29
C GLY A 70 -13.60 -5.06 7.57
N TYR A 71 -12.60 -5.02 6.68
CA TYR A 71 -11.35 -5.77 6.84
C TYR A 71 -10.51 -5.23 7.99
N LEU A 72 -10.40 -3.90 8.13
CA LEU A 72 -9.65 -3.28 9.23
C LEU A 72 -10.24 -3.66 10.59
N ARG A 73 -11.58 -3.62 10.72
CA ARG A 73 -12.25 -4.07 11.94
C ARG A 73 -12.04 -5.55 12.22
N HIS A 74 -12.05 -6.40 11.19
CA HIS A 74 -11.80 -7.84 11.36
C HIS A 74 -10.35 -8.14 11.78
N ALA A 75 -9.40 -7.28 11.39
CA ALA A 75 -8.00 -7.38 11.76
C ALA A 75 -7.66 -6.70 13.11
N ASP A 76 -8.67 -6.25 13.87
CA ASP A 76 -8.51 -5.48 15.12
C ASP A 76 -7.61 -4.22 14.95
N ILE A 77 -7.73 -3.54 13.80
CA ILE A 77 -7.03 -2.29 13.51
C ILE A 77 -7.99 -1.11 13.67
N ASP A 78 -7.76 -0.30 14.71
CA ASP A 78 -8.50 0.94 14.93
C ASP A 78 -7.93 2.08 14.10
N ILE A 79 -8.82 2.79 13.39
CA ILE A 79 -8.52 3.98 12.61
C ILE A 79 -8.99 5.18 13.45
N ILE A 80 -8.04 5.97 13.97
CA ILE A 80 -8.31 7.15 14.83
C ILE A 80 -8.29 8.42 13.97
#